data_AF-A0A2R6J9H6-F1
#
_entry.id   AF-A0A2R6J9H6-F1
#
_cell.length_a   1.000
_cell.length_b   1.000
_cell.length_c   1.000
_cell.angle_alpha   90.00
_cell.angle_beta   90.00
_cell.angle_gamma   90.00
#
_symmetry.space_group_name_H-M   'P 1'
#
loop_
_entity.id
_entity.type
_entity.pdbx_description
1 polymer ?
#
loop_
_entity_poly.entity_id
_entity_poly.type
_entity_poly.pdbx_seq_one_letter_code
_entity_poly.pdbx_strand_id
1 'polypeptide(L)'
;MTDGTWRNWSGSVRARPTHVHYPETEADLREVVEKADDTLRVAGAGHSFPPVARSDETFVSLERYTGLVDVDPGGRQVTVRAGTPLSALTDALGEHGLMLENMGDIDDQTIAGALSTGTHGTGTEFGVMATQAAALGLVTADGEVLELAVGDDRFAPAQVSLGTLGVVSTVTLDVVDDYRLRERKFPADIEDVLADLDSYRECRNFEFWWFPHTDTALVKTLEETDETGSPSRFDSVEERLENLAWEGLCRAGSRAPPASPALNRFVAATLSESERVGPAREVFPTTRAVRFNETEYGVPRESAVDALRDLRPVVDSHDTMFPVEFRDVAGDSIPLSPATGRDSTFVAVHAYHSREWEPLVRNAEAVFDRHDGRPHWGKHHTKTAAEFAELYPEFERFRERPRFRVPYAAYGRHRPPNPPRARAGRRPGAGRLGRGRRVERPCQRAVPGRRRRSHRPRRPDSTFVHRRGRKRRVNYLTLPRSGLLAPHLLRVGLPVSVSELAGIGPTAAPDSAGGFPLRAVRSVPLLPIRHSATTGVARFLSSFERAKLSRDDETASPFRTTFEQRRRRGEHLTTSFDRRGSKCGGEPVCGPCGRCIPSLLLSPVAPWRKGD
;
A
#
# COMPACT_ATOMS: atom_id res chain seq x y z
N MET A 1 17.23 -11.70 0.56
CA MET A 1 17.90 -11.71 1.89
C MET A 1 19.32 -11.17 1.76
N THR A 2 19.93 -10.73 2.87
CA THR A 2 21.35 -10.33 2.93
C THR A 2 21.99 -10.95 4.18
N ASP A 3 23.15 -11.61 4.04
CA ASP A 3 23.86 -12.29 5.13
C ASP A 3 22.96 -13.21 5.99
N GLY A 4 22.14 -14.04 5.33
CA GLY A 4 21.17 -14.93 5.97
C GLY A 4 20.06 -14.21 6.75
N THR A 5 19.92 -12.90 6.60
CA THR A 5 18.93 -12.08 7.28
C THR A 5 17.85 -11.65 6.28
N TRP A 6 16.59 -11.94 6.59
CA TRP A 6 15.43 -11.33 5.94
C TRP A 6 15.02 -10.05 6.69
N ARG A 7 14.43 -9.11 5.95
CA ARG A 7 13.92 -7.81 6.44
C ARG A 7 12.66 -7.47 5.65
N ASN A 8 11.68 -6.87 6.31
CA ASN A 8 10.58 -6.20 5.60
C ASN A 8 11.08 -4.91 4.93
N TRP A 9 10.21 -4.30 4.11
CA TRP A 9 10.52 -3.11 3.30
C TRP A 9 11.08 -1.93 4.12
N SER A 10 10.52 -1.62 5.29
CA SER A 10 11.03 -0.56 6.17
C SER A 10 12.29 -0.95 6.93
N GLY A 11 12.52 -2.25 7.15
CA GLY A 11 13.61 -2.81 7.93
C GLY A 11 13.38 -2.85 9.44
N SER A 12 12.15 -2.56 9.90
CA SER A 12 11.72 -2.68 11.31
C SER A 12 11.66 -4.15 11.74
N VAL A 13 11.12 -5.02 10.90
CA VAL A 13 11.04 -6.47 11.15
C VAL A 13 12.25 -7.16 10.53
N ARG A 14 12.80 -8.13 11.25
CA ARG A 14 13.94 -8.95 10.81
C ARG A 14 13.74 -10.40 11.20
N ALA A 15 14.26 -11.29 10.37
CA ALA A 15 14.34 -12.71 10.66
C ALA A 15 15.70 -13.29 10.23
N ARG A 16 16.09 -14.39 10.84
CA ARG A 16 17.20 -15.25 10.40
C ARG A 16 16.69 -16.69 10.32
N PRO A 17 15.95 -17.03 9.25
CA PRO A 17 15.35 -18.35 9.11
C PRO A 17 16.43 -19.44 9.06
N THR A 18 16.11 -20.58 9.67
CA THR A 18 16.94 -21.79 9.60
C THR A 18 16.79 -22.48 8.25
N HIS A 19 15.58 -22.45 7.68
CA HIS A 19 15.25 -23.00 6.37
C HIS A 19 14.63 -21.93 5.48
N VAL A 20 15.10 -21.83 4.22
CA VAL A 20 14.61 -20.86 3.25
C VAL A 20 14.32 -21.53 1.92
N HIS A 21 13.11 -21.32 1.41
CA HIS A 21 12.60 -21.95 0.21
C HIS A 21 12.11 -20.92 -0.82
N TYR A 22 12.27 -21.28 -2.09
CA TYR A 22 11.93 -20.48 -3.25
C TYR A 22 11.21 -21.37 -4.28
N PRO A 23 9.96 -21.78 -4.01
CA PRO A 23 9.20 -22.65 -4.91
C PRO A 23 9.03 -21.99 -6.29
N GLU A 24 9.08 -22.78 -7.35
CA GLU A 24 8.89 -22.33 -8.74
C GLU A 24 7.58 -22.91 -9.33
N THR A 25 7.05 -23.96 -8.70
CA THR A 25 5.78 -24.62 -9.01
C THR A 25 4.94 -24.85 -7.75
N GLU A 26 3.66 -25.16 -7.93
CA GLU A 26 2.79 -25.54 -6.80
C GLU A 26 3.24 -26.86 -6.15
N ALA A 27 3.79 -27.79 -6.93
CA ALA A 27 4.35 -29.03 -6.39
C ALA A 27 5.53 -28.75 -5.44
N ASP A 28 6.41 -27.81 -5.76
CA ASP A 28 7.49 -27.39 -4.86
C ASP A 28 6.92 -26.74 -3.59
N LEU A 29 5.89 -25.90 -3.72
CA LEU A 29 5.24 -25.24 -2.59
C LEU A 29 4.62 -26.26 -1.63
N ARG A 30 3.89 -27.24 -2.17
CA ARG A 30 3.31 -28.35 -1.41
C ARG A 30 4.39 -29.21 -0.75
N GLU A 31 5.45 -29.57 -1.48
CA GLU A 31 6.59 -30.33 -0.92
C GLU A 31 7.24 -29.62 0.27
N VAL A 32 7.33 -28.28 0.23
CA VAL A 32 7.84 -27.47 1.36
C VAL A 32 6.88 -27.46 2.54
N VAL A 33 5.57 -27.36 2.30
CA VAL A 33 4.55 -27.39 3.37
C VAL A 33 4.47 -28.78 4.02
N GLU A 34 4.43 -29.86 3.23
CA GLU A 34 4.38 -31.26 3.71
C GLU A 34 5.58 -31.65 4.57
N LYS A 35 6.73 -30.99 4.37
CA LYS A 35 8.00 -31.25 5.09
C LYS A 35 8.28 -30.28 6.23
N ALA A 36 7.40 -29.31 6.48
CA ALA A 36 7.61 -28.31 7.52
C ALA A 36 7.11 -28.82 8.88
N ASP A 37 8.03 -29.36 9.68
CA ASP A 37 7.78 -29.74 11.08
C ASP A 37 7.78 -28.52 12.05
N ASP A 38 8.30 -27.36 11.61
CA ASP A 38 8.55 -26.13 12.39
C ASP A 38 7.78 -24.90 11.84
N THR A 39 7.90 -23.72 12.49
CA THR A 39 7.23 -22.47 12.11
C THR A 39 7.55 -22.02 10.69
N LEU A 40 6.61 -22.21 9.78
CA LEU A 40 6.62 -21.77 8.39
C LEU A 40 5.89 -20.43 8.28
N ARG A 41 6.54 -19.46 7.64
CA ARG A 41 5.87 -18.25 7.12
C ARG A 41 6.20 -18.04 5.66
N VAL A 42 5.22 -17.48 4.96
CA VAL A 42 5.31 -17.16 3.54
C VAL A 42 5.41 -15.64 3.41
N ALA A 43 6.31 -15.19 2.54
CA ALA A 43 6.44 -13.80 2.15
C ALA A 43 6.26 -13.69 0.63
N GLY A 44 5.45 -12.71 0.24
CA GLY A 44 5.62 -12.05 -1.04
C GLY A 44 6.70 -10.97 -0.95
N ALA A 45 6.39 -9.76 -1.38
CA ALA A 45 7.34 -8.64 -1.40
C ALA A 45 7.83 -8.17 0.00
N GLY A 46 7.15 -8.55 1.08
CA GLY A 46 7.56 -8.19 2.44
C GLY A 46 7.29 -6.72 2.81
N HIS A 47 6.22 -6.13 2.25
CA HIS A 47 5.83 -4.74 2.51
C HIS A 47 5.07 -4.53 3.84
N SER A 48 4.59 -5.59 4.50
CA SER A 48 3.93 -5.45 5.79
C SER A 48 4.87 -4.91 6.87
N PHE A 49 4.41 -3.89 7.58
CA PHE A 49 5.09 -3.31 8.72
C PHE A 49 5.13 -4.24 9.95
N PRO A 50 4.03 -4.95 10.32
CA PRO A 50 4.07 -5.92 11.41
C PRO A 50 4.71 -7.26 11.03
N PRO A 51 5.06 -8.12 12.01
CA PRO A 51 5.80 -9.37 11.79
C PRO A 51 5.00 -10.52 11.16
N VAL A 52 4.00 -10.24 10.32
CA VAL A 52 3.09 -11.20 9.66
C VAL A 52 3.84 -12.30 8.88
N ALA A 53 4.91 -11.93 8.16
CA ALA A 53 5.74 -12.87 7.40
C ALA A 53 7.01 -13.34 8.14
N ARG A 54 7.18 -13.00 9.42
CA ARG A 54 8.42 -13.27 10.17
C ARG A 54 8.47 -14.73 10.66
N SER A 55 9.48 -15.49 10.24
CA SER A 55 9.89 -16.74 10.88
C SER A 55 11.41 -16.85 10.99
N ASP A 56 11.91 -17.27 12.15
CA ASP A 56 13.32 -17.66 12.36
C ASP A 56 13.53 -19.18 12.14
N GLU A 57 12.47 -19.92 11.81
CA GLU A 57 12.48 -21.36 11.51
C GLU A 57 12.40 -21.56 9.99
N THR A 58 11.22 -21.83 9.42
CA THR A 58 11.01 -22.00 7.97
C THR A 58 10.44 -20.73 7.33
N PHE A 59 11.05 -20.28 6.23
CA PHE A 59 10.63 -19.11 5.48
C PHE A 59 10.51 -19.44 3.99
N VAL A 60 9.39 -19.08 3.37
CA VAL A 60 9.10 -19.32 1.95
C VAL A 60 8.96 -17.98 1.24
N SER A 61 9.78 -17.70 0.23
CA SER A 61 9.61 -16.54 -0.65
C SER A 61 8.88 -16.95 -1.92
N LEU A 62 7.77 -16.30 -2.25
CA LEU A 62 7.03 -16.54 -3.49
C LEU A 62 7.62 -15.78 -4.70
N GLU A 63 8.80 -15.14 -4.58
CA GLU A 63 9.43 -14.34 -5.64
C GLU A 63 9.67 -15.07 -6.97
N ARG A 64 9.63 -16.42 -6.97
CA ARG A 64 9.75 -17.26 -8.18
C ARG A 64 8.46 -17.96 -8.60
N TYR A 65 7.41 -17.87 -7.77
CA TYR A 65 6.12 -18.49 -8.02
C TYR A 65 5.13 -17.42 -8.49
N THR A 66 5.38 -16.92 -9.70
CA THR A 66 4.71 -15.76 -10.30
C THR A 66 4.22 -16.06 -11.71
N GLY A 67 3.33 -15.19 -12.22
CA GLY A 67 2.76 -15.26 -13.56
C GLY A 67 1.29 -15.69 -13.59
N LEU A 68 0.64 -15.41 -14.72
CA LEU A 68 -0.73 -15.85 -15.00
C LEU A 68 -0.78 -17.38 -15.15
N VAL A 69 -1.91 -17.95 -14.73
CA VAL A 69 -2.26 -19.37 -14.86
C VAL A 69 -3.30 -19.55 -15.95
N ASP A 70 -4.32 -18.69 -15.95
CA ASP A 70 -5.41 -18.70 -16.93
C ASP A 70 -6.01 -17.30 -17.09
N VAL A 71 -6.63 -17.02 -18.25
CA VAL A 71 -7.31 -15.74 -18.54
C VAL A 71 -8.56 -16.02 -19.38
N ASP A 72 -9.72 -15.60 -18.87
CA ASP A 72 -10.97 -15.54 -19.63
C ASP A 72 -11.39 -14.07 -19.83
N PRO A 73 -11.03 -13.43 -20.95
CA PRO A 73 -11.49 -12.08 -21.27
C PRO A 73 -12.99 -11.98 -21.55
N GLY A 74 -13.67 -13.10 -21.87
CA GLY A 74 -15.10 -13.12 -22.13
C GLY A 74 -15.93 -13.15 -20.84
N GLY A 75 -15.49 -13.93 -19.86
CA GLY A 75 -15.99 -13.92 -18.49
C GLY A 75 -15.43 -12.80 -17.61
N ARG A 76 -14.42 -12.07 -18.09
CA ARG A 76 -13.62 -11.07 -17.34
C ARG A 76 -13.05 -11.63 -16.03
N GLN A 77 -12.40 -12.79 -16.12
CA GLN A 77 -11.70 -13.40 -14.99
C GLN A 77 -10.24 -13.73 -15.33
N VAL A 78 -9.37 -13.61 -14.34
CA VAL A 78 -7.95 -13.97 -14.44
C VAL A 78 -7.56 -14.87 -13.27
N THR A 79 -6.84 -15.95 -13.52
CA THR A 79 -6.21 -16.75 -12.46
C THR A 79 -4.71 -16.52 -12.48
N VAL A 80 -4.13 -16.15 -11.33
CA VAL A 80 -2.74 -15.73 -11.18
C VAL A 80 -2.09 -16.41 -9.98
N ARG A 81 -0.78 -16.69 -10.05
CA ARG A 81 -0.02 -17.24 -8.92
C ARG A 81 0.16 -16.19 -7.81
N ALA A 82 0.02 -16.63 -6.57
CA ALA A 82 0.05 -15.82 -5.35
C ALA A 82 1.25 -14.88 -5.20
N GLY A 83 2.42 -15.27 -5.72
CA GLY A 83 3.65 -14.48 -5.66
C GLY A 83 3.73 -13.34 -6.68
N THR A 84 2.77 -13.20 -7.60
CA THR A 84 2.84 -12.21 -8.68
C THR A 84 2.68 -10.79 -8.14
N PRO A 85 3.65 -9.87 -8.40
CA PRO A 85 3.51 -8.45 -8.07
C PRO A 85 2.31 -7.82 -8.81
N LEU A 86 1.66 -6.84 -8.20
CA LEU A 86 0.53 -6.13 -8.80
C LEU A 86 0.95 -5.45 -10.12
N SER A 87 2.13 -4.83 -10.17
CA SER A 87 2.72 -4.28 -11.41
C SER A 87 2.75 -5.29 -12.57
N ALA A 88 3.31 -6.47 -12.32
CA ALA A 88 3.39 -7.55 -13.30
C ALA A 88 2.02 -8.14 -13.68
N LEU A 89 1.05 -8.11 -12.75
CA LEU A 89 -0.34 -8.49 -13.02
C LEU A 89 -1.05 -7.47 -13.91
N THR A 90 -0.95 -6.18 -13.61
CA THR A 90 -1.61 -5.11 -14.39
C THR A 90 -1.00 -4.93 -15.77
N ASP A 91 0.32 -5.13 -15.91
CA ASP A 91 0.98 -5.17 -17.23
C ASP A 91 0.43 -6.33 -18.07
N ALA A 92 0.35 -7.53 -17.50
CA ALA A 92 -0.15 -8.71 -18.20
C ALA A 92 -1.65 -8.61 -18.54
N LEU A 93 -2.48 -8.05 -17.65
CA LEU A 93 -3.89 -7.77 -17.94
C LEU A 93 -4.05 -6.77 -19.10
N GLY A 94 -3.18 -5.76 -19.19
CA GLY A 94 -3.15 -4.82 -20.30
C GLY A 94 -2.90 -5.47 -21.67
N GLU A 95 -2.15 -6.59 -21.74
CA GLU A 95 -1.98 -7.37 -22.98
C GLU A 95 -3.29 -8.04 -23.45
N HIS A 96 -4.24 -8.24 -22.53
CA HIS A 96 -5.57 -8.81 -22.80
C HIS A 96 -6.69 -7.77 -22.91
N GLY A 97 -6.36 -6.47 -22.75
CA GLY A 97 -7.36 -5.40 -22.73
C GLY A 97 -8.21 -5.37 -21.45
N LEU A 98 -7.64 -5.83 -20.33
CA LEU A 98 -8.28 -5.92 -19.03
C LEU A 98 -7.52 -5.10 -17.97
N MET A 99 -8.15 -4.82 -16.83
CA MET A 99 -7.55 -4.13 -15.69
C MET A 99 -8.27 -4.50 -14.37
N LEU A 100 -7.62 -4.28 -13.22
CA LEU A 100 -8.27 -4.35 -11.90
C LEU A 100 -9.26 -3.18 -11.73
N GLU A 101 -10.45 -3.39 -11.15
CA GLU A 101 -11.43 -2.31 -10.91
C GLU A 101 -10.88 -1.16 -10.03
N ASN A 102 -9.98 -1.48 -9.11
CA ASN A 102 -9.31 -0.54 -8.20
C ASN A 102 -8.07 -1.20 -7.58
N MET A 103 -7.07 -0.42 -7.18
CA MET A 103 -5.88 -0.91 -6.47
C MET A 103 -5.25 0.18 -5.59
N GLY A 104 -4.37 -0.23 -4.68
CA GLY A 104 -3.53 0.70 -3.91
C GLY A 104 -2.44 1.37 -4.76
N ASP A 105 -1.76 2.37 -4.19
CA ASP A 105 -0.70 3.13 -4.84
C ASP A 105 0.67 2.42 -4.90
N ILE A 106 0.79 1.26 -4.24
CA ILE A 106 1.99 0.41 -4.22
C ILE A 106 1.76 -0.86 -5.04
N ASP A 107 2.37 -0.93 -6.22
CA ASP A 107 2.31 -2.05 -7.16
C ASP A 107 3.43 -3.10 -6.98
N ASP A 108 4.42 -2.81 -6.13
CA ASP A 108 5.45 -3.75 -5.64
C ASP A 108 4.84 -4.92 -4.84
N GLN A 109 3.63 -4.76 -4.28
CA GLN A 109 2.99 -5.80 -3.47
C GLN A 109 2.62 -7.02 -4.32
N THR A 110 2.77 -8.22 -3.76
CA THR A 110 2.28 -9.46 -4.38
C THR A 110 0.79 -9.65 -4.12
N ILE A 111 0.03 -10.12 -5.11
CA ILE A 111 -1.43 -10.24 -5.03
C ILE A 111 -1.92 -10.95 -3.76
N ALA A 112 -1.37 -12.12 -3.39
CA ALA A 112 -1.81 -12.82 -2.19
C ALA A 112 -1.47 -12.08 -0.88
N GLY A 113 -0.41 -11.26 -0.88
CA GLY A 113 -0.04 -10.43 0.26
C GLY A 113 -0.97 -9.23 0.46
N ALA A 114 -1.36 -8.58 -0.65
CA ALA A 114 -2.34 -7.49 -0.66
C ALA A 114 -3.70 -7.98 -0.12
N LEU A 115 -4.21 -9.06 -0.72
CA LEU A 115 -5.45 -9.74 -0.31
C LEU A 115 -5.41 -10.15 1.17
N SER A 116 -4.42 -10.97 1.55
CA SER A 116 -4.34 -11.56 2.89
C SER A 116 -4.28 -10.53 4.04
N THR A 117 -3.88 -9.28 3.75
CA THR A 117 -3.74 -8.21 4.75
C THR A 117 -4.77 -7.08 4.61
N GLY A 118 -5.74 -7.20 3.70
CA GLY A 118 -6.82 -6.23 3.51
C GLY A 118 -6.40 -4.93 2.83
N THR A 119 -5.35 -4.96 1.97
CA THR A 119 -4.96 -3.81 1.15
C THR A 119 -6.13 -3.30 0.32
N HIS A 120 -6.24 -1.98 0.18
CA HIS A 120 -7.32 -1.30 -0.53
C HIS A 120 -6.75 -0.18 -1.42
N GLY A 121 -7.54 0.24 -2.41
CA GLY A 121 -7.43 1.57 -3.00
C GLY A 121 -8.18 2.60 -2.14
N THR A 122 -8.58 3.71 -2.74
CA THR A 122 -9.58 4.62 -2.16
C THR A 122 -10.83 4.65 -3.04
N GLY A 123 -11.94 5.17 -2.54
CA GLY A 123 -13.20 5.40 -3.26
C GLY A 123 -14.41 4.84 -2.51
N THR A 124 -15.52 5.57 -2.55
CA THR A 124 -16.72 5.30 -1.76
C THR A 124 -17.47 4.04 -2.17
N GLU A 125 -17.30 3.58 -3.41
CA GLU A 125 -17.93 2.38 -3.98
C GLU A 125 -17.03 1.13 -3.99
N PHE A 126 -15.73 1.26 -3.67
CA PHE A 126 -14.76 0.15 -3.76
C PHE A 126 -14.40 -0.41 -2.39
N GLY A 127 -14.45 -1.74 -2.25
CA GLY A 127 -14.01 -2.44 -1.05
C GLY A 127 -12.48 -2.58 -0.95
N VAL A 128 -12.03 -3.36 0.04
CA VAL A 128 -10.63 -3.84 0.06
C VAL A 128 -10.36 -4.70 -1.18
N MET A 129 -9.13 -4.74 -1.71
CA MET A 129 -8.78 -5.51 -2.93
C MET A 129 -9.16 -6.99 -2.84
N ALA A 130 -9.35 -7.53 -1.63
CA ALA A 130 -9.84 -8.88 -1.45
C ALA A 130 -11.27 -9.11 -1.95
N THR A 131 -12.13 -8.09 -2.07
CA THR A 131 -13.48 -8.22 -2.65
C THR A 131 -13.46 -8.56 -4.14
N GLN A 132 -12.35 -8.33 -4.84
CA GLN A 132 -12.14 -8.66 -6.25
C GLN A 132 -11.84 -10.16 -6.47
N ALA A 133 -11.62 -10.93 -5.40
CA ALA A 133 -11.35 -12.35 -5.53
C ALA A 133 -12.66 -13.13 -5.77
N ALA A 134 -12.67 -13.94 -6.84
CA ALA A 134 -13.72 -14.91 -7.15
C ALA A 134 -13.37 -16.32 -6.64
N ALA A 135 -12.08 -16.68 -6.62
CA ALA A 135 -11.57 -17.94 -6.08
C ALA A 135 -10.14 -17.84 -5.53
N LEU A 136 -9.76 -18.81 -4.70
CA LEU A 136 -8.45 -18.97 -4.08
C LEU A 136 -8.05 -20.45 -4.07
N GLY A 137 -6.89 -20.78 -4.62
CA GLY A 137 -6.22 -22.05 -4.36
C GLY A 137 -5.44 -21.95 -3.04
N LEU A 138 -5.71 -22.85 -2.09
CA LEU A 138 -5.16 -22.81 -0.74
C LEU A 138 -4.45 -24.13 -0.40
N VAL A 139 -3.12 -24.09 -0.26
CA VAL A 139 -2.32 -25.21 0.24
C VAL A 139 -2.47 -25.32 1.75
N THR A 140 -3.08 -26.41 2.22
CA THR A 140 -3.28 -26.71 3.64
C THR A 140 -2.03 -27.33 4.28
N ALA A 141 -2.02 -27.47 5.61
CA ALA A 141 -0.86 -27.92 6.38
C ALA A 141 -0.46 -29.40 6.20
N ASP A 142 -1.22 -30.17 5.41
CA ASP A 142 -0.93 -31.54 5.00
C ASP A 142 -0.64 -31.67 3.49
N GLY A 143 -0.54 -30.54 2.77
CA GLY A 143 -0.18 -30.51 1.35
C GLY A 143 -1.35 -30.69 0.38
N GLU A 144 -2.58 -30.81 0.86
CA GLU A 144 -3.78 -30.73 0.02
C GLU A 144 -3.95 -29.30 -0.54
N VAL A 145 -4.46 -29.19 -1.76
CA VAL A 145 -4.86 -27.92 -2.38
C VAL A 145 -6.37 -27.85 -2.34
N LEU A 146 -6.91 -26.87 -1.62
CA LEU A 146 -8.34 -26.57 -1.60
C LEU A 146 -8.61 -25.44 -2.60
N GLU A 147 -9.44 -25.71 -3.60
CA GLU A 147 -10.06 -24.66 -4.41
C GLU A 147 -11.28 -24.11 -3.66
N LEU A 148 -11.21 -22.84 -3.26
CA LEU A 148 -12.27 -22.13 -2.55
C LEU A 148 -12.81 -21.02 -3.45
N ALA A 149 -14.13 -20.95 -3.65
CA ALA A 149 -14.76 -19.94 -4.50
C ALA A 149 -16.00 -19.33 -3.84
N VAL A 150 -16.51 -18.24 -4.41
CA VAL A 150 -17.77 -17.61 -3.98
C VAL A 150 -18.89 -18.66 -3.84
N GLY A 151 -19.53 -18.69 -2.67
CA GLY A 151 -20.53 -19.70 -2.29
C GLY A 151 -20.01 -20.81 -1.36
N ASP A 152 -18.69 -20.99 -1.24
CA ASP A 152 -18.07 -21.85 -0.23
C ASP A 152 -17.94 -21.10 1.12
N ASP A 153 -18.36 -21.72 2.22
CA ASP A 153 -18.34 -21.08 3.56
C ASP A 153 -16.92 -20.85 4.11
N ARG A 154 -15.91 -21.45 3.47
CA ARG A 154 -14.48 -21.30 3.78
C ARG A 154 -13.81 -20.18 2.97
N PHE A 155 -14.44 -19.74 1.87
CA PHE A 155 -13.87 -18.75 0.95
C PHE A 155 -13.70 -17.37 1.60
N ALA A 156 -14.77 -16.80 2.16
CA ALA A 156 -14.72 -15.46 2.75
C ALA A 156 -13.68 -15.32 3.89
N PRO A 157 -13.57 -16.28 4.84
CA PRO A 157 -12.46 -16.32 5.78
C PRO A 157 -11.06 -16.40 5.15
N ALA A 158 -10.90 -17.04 3.99
CA ALA A 158 -9.60 -17.21 3.35
C ALA A 158 -9.08 -15.92 2.69
N GLN A 159 -9.98 -15.06 2.19
CA GLN A 159 -9.69 -13.78 1.51
C GLN A 159 -8.75 -12.88 2.33
N VAL A 160 -9.11 -12.57 3.59
CA VAL A 160 -8.26 -11.83 4.54
C VAL A 160 -7.92 -12.76 5.70
N SER A 161 -6.96 -13.66 5.47
CA SER A 161 -6.59 -14.71 6.44
C SER A 161 -5.21 -14.52 7.08
N LEU A 162 -4.42 -13.53 6.65
CA LEU A 162 -3.02 -13.33 7.03
C LEU A 162 -2.09 -14.54 6.73
N GLY A 163 -2.56 -15.56 5.99
CA GLY A 163 -1.89 -16.85 5.85
C GLY A 163 -2.02 -17.78 7.08
N THR A 164 -3.04 -17.58 7.92
CA THR A 164 -3.31 -18.43 9.11
C THR A 164 -4.02 -19.74 8.80
N LEU A 165 -4.82 -19.77 7.72
CA LEU A 165 -5.65 -20.92 7.33
C LEU A 165 -4.93 -21.85 6.33
N GLY A 166 -3.92 -21.33 5.61
CA GLY A 166 -3.15 -22.05 4.60
C GLY A 166 -2.25 -21.09 3.83
N VAL A 167 -1.49 -21.62 2.88
CA VAL A 167 -0.73 -20.82 1.92
C VAL A 167 -1.55 -20.66 0.64
N VAL A 168 -1.92 -19.43 0.31
CA VAL A 168 -2.55 -19.14 -1.00
C VAL A 168 -1.54 -19.49 -2.10
N SER A 169 -1.89 -20.39 -3.02
CA SER A 169 -1.11 -20.72 -4.22
C SER A 169 -1.59 -19.91 -5.43
N THR A 170 -2.89 -19.84 -5.65
CA THR A 170 -3.51 -19.11 -6.76
C THR A 170 -4.61 -18.19 -6.27
N VAL A 171 -4.87 -17.14 -7.05
CA VAL A 171 -5.98 -16.21 -6.87
C VAL A 171 -6.68 -16.10 -8.22
N THR A 172 -7.99 -16.29 -8.24
CA THR A 172 -8.84 -15.89 -9.38
C THR A 172 -9.50 -14.57 -9.02
N LEU A 173 -9.31 -13.57 -9.89
CA LEU A 173 -9.86 -12.22 -9.72
C LEU A 173 -10.91 -11.96 -10.80
N ASP A 174 -11.98 -11.29 -10.40
CA ASP A 174 -12.85 -10.57 -11.32
C ASP A 174 -12.12 -9.28 -11.78
N VAL A 175 -12.20 -8.98 -13.08
CA VAL A 175 -11.54 -7.83 -13.70
C VAL A 175 -12.51 -7.03 -14.56
N VAL A 176 -12.10 -5.84 -14.99
CA VAL A 176 -12.85 -4.97 -15.90
C VAL A 176 -12.09 -4.81 -17.22
N ASP A 177 -12.73 -4.21 -18.23
CA ASP A 177 -12.03 -3.80 -19.47
C ASP A 177 -10.97 -2.73 -19.11
N ASP A 178 -9.87 -2.66 -19.87
CA ASP A 178 -8.82 -1.66 -19.64
C ASP A 178 -9.37 -0.23 -19.76
N TYR A 179 -9.15 0.57 -18.72
CA TYR A 179 -9.68 1.92 -18.57
C TYR A 179 -8.55 2.92 -18.30
N ARG A 180 -8.93 4.19 -18.36
CA ARG A 180 -7.99 5.32 -18.36
C ARG A 180 -8.46 6.34 -17.33
N LEU A 181 -7.50 6.92 -16.62
CA LEU A 181 -7.74 7.83 -15.51
C LEU A 181 -7.10 9.18 -15.77
N ARG A 182 -7.82 10.24 -15.37
CA ARG A 182 -7.26 11.55 -15.06
C ARG A 182 -6.97 11.59 -13.57
N GLU A 183 -5.71 11.79 -13.19
CA GLU A 183 -5.33 12.19 -11.84
C GLU A 183 -5.19 13.72 -11.79
N ARG A 184 -5.88 14.36 -10.83
CA ARG A 184 -5.61 15.74 -10.42
C ARG A 184 -5.09 15.75 -9.00
N LYS A 185 -4.04 16.52 -8.74
CA LYS A 185 -3.48 16.79 -7.41
C LYS A 185 -3.42 18.29 -7.18
N PHE A 186 -3.83 18.79 -6.03
CA PHE A 186 -3.74 20.22 -5.71
C PHE A 186 -3.71 20.48 -4.20
N PRO A 187 -2.98 21.52 -3.74
CA PRO A 187 -3.03 21.95 -2.35
C PRO A 187 -4.36 22.68 -2.06
N ALA A 188 -4.96 22.38 -0.91
CA ALA A 188 -6.16 23.02 -0.38
C ALA A 188 -6.04 23.25 1.13
N ASP A 189 -6.91 24.09 1.71
CA ASP A 189 -7.06 24.18 3.16
C ASP A 189 -7.82 22.94 3.67
N ILE A 190 -7.34 22.34 4.75
CA ILE A 190 -7.91 21.09 5.29
C ILE A 190 -9.33 21.30 5.84
N GLU A 191 -9.66 22.44 6.45
CA GLU A 191 -11.03 22.64 6.95
C GLU A 191 -12.01 22.93 5.81
N ASP A 192 -11.56 23.55 4.71
CA ASP A 192 -12.37 23.68 3.48
C ASP A 192 -12.63 22.28 2.85
N VAL A 193 -11.62 21.41 2.79
CA VAL A 193 -11.77 20.02 2.29
C VAL A 193 -12.70 19.19 3.17
N LEU A 194 -12.60 19.31 4.50
CA LEU A 194 -13.46 18.60 5.43
C LEU A 194 -14.90 19.16 5.45
N ALA A 195 -15.10 20.42 5.08
CA ALA A 195 -16.42 21.04 4.98
C ALA A 195 -17.18 20.66 3.68
N ASP A 196 -16.45 20.36 2.60
CA ASP A 196 -17.00 19.97 1.28
C ASP A 196 -16.74 18.48 0.95
N LEU A 197 -16.52 17.67 2.00
CA LEU A 197 -16.06 16.28 1.88
C LEU A 197 -16.99 15.39 1.05
N ASP A 198 -18.29 15.65 1.08
CA ASP A 198 -19.28 14.87 0.32
C ASP A 198 -19.22 15.16 -1.18
N SER A 199 -18.88 16.39 -1.61
CA SER A 199 -18.64 16.70 -3.03
C SER A 199 -17.36 16.00 -3.53
N TYR A 200 -16.32 15.91 -2.69
CA TYR A 200 -15.11 15.15 -3.01
C TYR A 200 -15.36 13.64 -3.14
N ARG A 201 -16.34 13.12 -2.40
CA ARG A 201 -16.78 11.72 -2.44
C ARG A 201 -17.61 11.34 -3.67
N GLU A 202 -18.03 12.32 -4.48
CA GLU A 202 -18.63 12.08 -5.81
C GLU A 202 -17.58 11.68 -6.85
N CYS A 203 -16.29 12.01 -6.65
CA CYS A 203 -15.21 11.53 -7.50
C CYS A 203 -15.01 10.02 -7.36
N ARG A 204 -14.75 9.32 -8.47
CA ARG A 204 -14.51 7.87 -8.50
C ARG A 204 -13.49 7.42 -7.44
N ASN A 205 -12.39 8.16 -7.31
CA ASN A 205 -11.43 7.99 -6.23
C ASN A 205 -11.05 9.36 -5.66
N PHE A 206 -11.07 9.49 -4.34
CA PHE A 206 -10.62 10.68 -3.61
C PHE A 206 -9.73 10.28 -2.44
N GLU A 207 -8.61 10.97 -2.28
CA GLU A 207 -7.75 10.88 -1.11
C GLU A 207 -7.05 12.22 -0.84
N PHE A 208 -6.57 12.43 0.38
CA PHE A 208 -5.70 13.56 0.67
C PHE A 208 -4.60 13.25 1.67
N TRP A 209 -3.55 14.07 1.59
CA TRP A 209 -2.40 14.07 2.50
C TRP A 209 -2.34 15.38 3.28
N TRP A 210 -2.76 15.39 4.54
CA TRP A 210 -2.67 16.54 5.43
C TRP A 210 -1.26 16.66 6.01
N PHE A 211 -0.63 17.84 5.88
CA PHE A 211 0.74 18.09 6.35
C PHE A 211 0.75 18.62 7.80
N PRO A 212 1.38 17.92 8.77
CA PRO A 212 1.36 18.32 10.18
C PRO A 212 2.00 19.69 10.40
N HIS A 213 1.57 20.40 11.45
CA HIS A 213 1.95 21.78 11.75
C HIS A 213 1.53 22.82 10.69
N THR A 214 0.58 22.47 9.82
CA THR A 214 -0.01 23.31 8.76
C THR A 214 -1.51 23.04 8.64
N ASP A 215 -2.24 23.94 7.98
CA ASP A 215 -3.63 23.72 7.57
C ASP A 215 -3.73 23.27 6.09
N THR A 216 -2.64 22.80 5.50
CA THR A 216 -2.60 22.41 4.09
C THR A 216 -2.75 20.90 3.91
N ALA A 217 -3.66 20.50 3.03
CA ALA A 217 -3.76 19.15 2.50
C ALA A 217 -3.40 19.15 1.01
N LEU A 218 -2.69 18.11 0.55
CA LEU A 218 -2.60 17.78 -0.87
C LEU A 218 -3.76 16.85 -1.21
N VAL A 219 -4.78 17.37 -1.87
CA VAL A 219 -5.91 16.59 -2.39
C VAL A 219 -5.48 15.85 -3.66
N LYS A 220 -5.97 14.64 -3.86
CA LYS A 220 -5.91 13.89 -5.11
C LYS A 220 -7.31 13.36 -5.47
N THR A 221 -7.70 13.55 -6.71
CA THR A 221 -8.88 12.91 -7.31
C THR A 221 -8.48 12.10 -8.53
N LEU A 222 -9.13 10.96 -8.74
CA LEU A 222 -9.08 10.20 -9.99
C LEU A 222 -10.49 10.16 -10.60
N GLU A 223 -10.57 10.34 -11.91
CA GLU A 223 -11.80 10.18 -12.70
C GLU A 223 -11.50 9.36 -13.95
N GLU A 224 -12.46 8.56 -14.41
CA GLU A 224 -12.36 7.88 -15.70
C GLU A 224 -12.45 8.87 -16.88
N THR A 225 -11.71 8.61 -17.95
CA THR A 225 -11.64 9.52 -19.10
C THR A 225 -11.27 8.82 -20.41
N ASP A 226 -11.91 9.21 -21.51
CA ASP A 226 -11.52 8.78 -22.87
C ASP A 226 -10.24 9.47 -23.38
N GLU A 227 -9.69 10.45 -22.65
CA GLU A 227 -8.57 11.26 -23.15
C GLU A 227 -7.30 10.44 -23.34
N THR A 228 -6.68 10.63 -24.51
CA THR A 228 -5.47 9.90 -24.91
C THR A 228 -4.21 10.60 -24.39
N GLY A 229 -3.35 9.82 -23.74
CA GLY A 229 -2.18 10.29 -23.00
C GLY A 229 -1.53 9.14 -22.24
N SER A 230 -0.35 9.40 -21.69
CA SER A 230 0.40 8.48 -20.82
C SER A 230 1.31 9.32 -19.93
N PRO A 231 1.53 8.97 -18.66
CA PRO A 231 2.60 9.54 -17.84
C PRO A 231 3.91 9.59 -18.62
N SER A 232 4.51 10.76 -18.66
CA SER A 232 5.68 10.99 -19.49
C SER A 232 6.95 10.52 -18.80
N ARG A 233 8.03 10.35 -19.58
CA ARG A 233 9.36 10.10 -19.00
C ARG A 233 9.87 11.25 -18.11
N PHE A 234 9.30 12.45 -18.23
CA PHE A 234 9.64 13.56 -17.35
C PHE A 234 9.00 13.36 -15.97
N ASP A 235 7.75 12.92 -15.92
CA ASP A 235 6.99 12.63 -14.71
C ASP A 235 7.75 11.60 -13.85
N SER A 236 8.25 10.52 -14.45
CA SER A 236 9.07 9.51 -13.75
C SER A 236 10.45 10.02 -13.30
N VAL A 237 10.95 11.13 -13.87
CA VAL A 237 12.21 11.78 -13.44
C VAL A 237 11.94 12.78 -12.34
N GLU A 238 10.83 13.52 -12.44
CA GLU A 238 10.31 14.44 -11.43
C GLU A 238 10.02 13.68 -10.12
N GLU A 239 9.22 12.62 -10.18
CA GLU A 239 8.94 11.74 -9.04
C GLU A 239 10.21 11.20 -8.36
N ARG A 240 11.26 10.87 -9.13
CA ARG A 240 12.55 10.43 -8.58
C ARG A 240 13.32 11.56 -7.90
N LEU A 241 13.25 12.78 -8.43
CA LEU A 241 13.86 13.97 -7.84
C LEU A 241 13.11 14.40 -6.56
N GLU A 242 11.78 14.32 -6.56
CA GLU A 242 10.93 14.53 -5.40
C GLU A 242 11.26 13.52 -4.29
N ASN A 243 11.31 12.23 -4.62
CA ASN A 243 11.71 11.18 -3.67
C ASN A 243 13.12 11.41 -3.10
N LEU A 244 14.08 11.85 -3.92
CA LEU A 244 15.44 12.16 -3.47
C LEU A 244 15.48 13.40 -2.55
N ALA A 245 14.72 14.45 -2.90
CA ALA A 245 14.56 15.64 -2.07
C ALA A 245 13.87 15.30 -0.75
N TRP A 246 12.84 14.45 -0.79
CA TRP A 246 12.09 13.96 0.36
C TRP A 246 12.97 13.14 1.31
N GLU A 247 13.78 12.21 0.80
CA GLU A 247 14.78 11.49 1.61
C GLU A 247 15.83 12.47 2.20
N GLY A 248 16.21 13.50 1.45
CA GLY A 248 17.09 14.56 1.92
C GLY A 248 16.52 15.34 3.10
N LEU A 249 15.26 15.78 3.00
CA LEU A 249 14.50 16.46 4.05
C LEU A 249 14.28 15.54 5.26
N CYS A 250 13.85 14.30 5.03
CA CYS A 250 13.69 13.28 6.06
C CYS A 250 14.98 13.06 6.86
N ARG A 251 16.13 12.97 6.17
CA ARG A 251 17.46 12.86 6.80
C ARG A 251 17.93 14.15 7.47
N ALA A 252 17.46 15.32 7.06
CA ALA A 252 17.80 16.60 7.69
C ALA A 252 17.02 16.77 8.99
N GLY A 253 15.69 16.66 8.94
CA GLY A 253 14.83 16.65 10.12
C GLY A 253 15.16 15.48 11.06
N SER A 254 15.62 14.32 10.55
CA SER A 254 16.02 13.21 11.43
C SER A 254 17.23 13.49 12.33
N ARG A 255 18.00 14.56 12.04
CA ARG A 255 19.15 15.01 12.85
C ARG A 255 18.87 16.26 13.69
N ALA A 256 17.72 16.89 13.50
CA ALA A 256 17.31 18.10 14.20
C ALA A 256 15.81 18.05 14.53
N PRO A 257 15.40 17.28 15.56
CA PRO A 257 14.01 17.10 15.96
C PRO A 257 13.09 18.35 15.98
N PRO A 258 13.49 19.50 16.55
CA PRO A 258 12.62 20.68 16.56
C PRO A 258 12.42 21.34 15.18
N ALA A 259 12.98 20.79 14.10
CA ALA A 259 12.84 21.33 12.75
C ALA A 259 11.55 20.90 12.02
N SER A 260 10.90 19.79 12.40
CA SER A 260 9.74 19.25 11.67
C SER A 260 8.61 20.26 11.44
N PRO A 261 8.22 21.15 12.39
CA PRO A 261 7.29 22.24 12.12
C PRO A 261 7.72 23.22 11.02
N ALA A 262 9.02 23.54 10.94
CA ALA A 262 9.53 24.43 9.90
C ALA A 262 9.65 23.71 8.54
N LEU A 263 10.00 22.42 8.56
CA LEU A 263 10.14 21.61 7.35
C LEU A 263 8.78 21.29 6.72
N ASN A 264 7.76 20.95 7.50
CA ASN A 264 6.40 20.71 6.97
C ASN A 264 5.80 21.99 6.39
N ARG A 265 5.94 23.14 7.07
CA ARG A 265 5.53 24.44 6.51
C ARG A 265 6.27 24.79 5.22
N PHE A 266 7.55 24.45 5.09
CA PHE A 266 8.29 24.63 3.85
C PHE A 266 7.75 23.72 2.74
N VAL A 267 7.53 22.44 3.02
CA VAL A 267 7.02 21.45 2.06
C VAL A 267 5.61 21.82 1.59
N ALA A 268 4.70 22.13 2.52
CA ALA A 268 3.36 22.60 2.21
C ALA A 268 3.36 23.86 1.31
N ALA A 269 4.25 24.82 1.58
CA ALA A 269 4.41 26.02 0.76
C ALA A 269 5.08 25.77 -0.62
N THR A 270 5.56 24.57 -0.89
CA THR A 270 6.09 24.14 -2.20
C THR A 270 5.16 23.22 -2.99
N LEU A 271 4.02 22.82 -2.41
CA LEU A 271 3.01 22.04 -3.13
C LEU A 271 2.42 22.87 -4.28
N SER A 272 2.17 22.22 -5.41
CA SER A 272 1.58 22.81 -6.62
C SER A 272 0.49 21.91 -7.18
N GLU A 273 -0.43 22.49 -7.95
CA GLU A 273 -1.38 21.69 -8.74
C GLU A 273 -0.65 20.95 -9.87
N SER A 274 -1.03 19.69 -10.09
CA SER A 274 -0.61 18.86 -11.22
C SER A 274 -1.75 17.99 -11.73
N GLU A 275 -1.72 17.69 -13.02
CA GLU A 275 -2.69 16.79 -13.68
C GLU A 275 -1.93 15.84 -14.61
N ARG A 276 -2.31 14.56 -14.61
CA ARG A 276 -1.83 13.56 -15.57
C ARG A 276 -2.97 12.66 -16.04
N VAL A 277 -2.89 12.19 -17.29
CA VAL A 277 -3.87 11.29 -17.91
C VAL A 277 -3.15 10.07 -18.49
N GLY A 278 -3.67 8.87 -18.24
CA GLY A 278 -3.05 7.63 -18.70
C GLY A 278 -3.92 6.38 -18.54
N PRO A 279 -3.46 5.22 -19.02
CA PRO A 279 -4.01 3.91 -18.64
C PRO A 279 -3.98 3.76 -17.12
N ALA A 280 -4.98 3.13 -16.53
CA ALA A 280 -5.10 3.04 -15.07
C ALA A 280 -3.86 2.40 -14.40
N ARG A 281 -3.27 1.36 -15.02
CA ARG A 281 -2.01 0.72 -14.59
C ARG A 281 -0.78 1.66 -14.54
N GLU A 282 -0.81 2.78 -15.26
CA GLU A 282 0.26 3.80 -15.24
C GLU A 282 -0.06 4.97 -14.30
N VAL A 283 -1.33 5.12 -13.90
CA VAL A 283 -1.83 6.26 -13.10
C VAL A 283 -2.00 5.90 -11.62
N PHE A 284 -2.48 4.70 -11.26
CA PHE A 284 -2.55 4.30 -9.85
C PHE A 284 -1.20 4.27 -9.13
N PRO A 285 -0.14 3.63 -9.69
CA PRO A 285 1.09 3.44 -8.94
C PRO A 285 1.83 4.75 -8.68
N THR A 286 2.51 4.81 -7.53
CA THR A 286 3.48 5.87 -7.21
C THR A 286 4.75 5.27 -6.63
N THR A 287 5.91 5.75 -7.08
CA THR A 287 7.20 5.33 -6.57
C THR A 287 7.40 5.87 -5.15
N ARG A 288 7.18 5.06 -4.11
CA ARG A 288 7.57 5.41 -2.73
C ARG A 288 8.99 4.90 -2.42
N ALA A 289 10.02 5.66 -2.74
CA ALA A 289 11.42 5.26 -2.50
C ALA A 289 11.90 5.56 -1.06
N VAL A 290 11.22 6.44 -0.34
CA VAL A 290 11.57 6.84 1.03
C VAL A 290 10.95 5.88 2.03
N ARG A 291 11.77 5.20 2.84
CA ARG A 291 11.29 4.26 3.85
C ARG A 291 10.65 4.96 5.04
N PHE A 292 9.50 4.45 5.45
CA PHE A 292 8.79 4.84 6.67
C PHE A 292 8.31 3.61 7.46
N ASN A 293 7.70 3.83 8.61
CA ASN A 293 6.80 2.91 9.29
C ASN A 293 5.43 3.59 9.40
N GLU A 294 4.37 2.81 9.48
CA GLU A 294 3.00 3.32 9.36
C GLU A 294 2.06 2.58 10.32
N THR A 295 1.07 3.30 10.84
CA THR A 295 -0.16 2.74 11.41
C THR A 295 -1.34 3.30 10.64
N GLU A 296 -2.39 2.50 10.44
CA GLU A 296 -3.58 2.92 9.70
C GLU A 296 -4.79 2.19 10.27
N TYR A 297 -5.89 2.92 10.40
CA TYR A 297 -7.11 2.43 11.00
C TYR A 297 -8.33 2.83 10.16
N GLY A 298 -9.20 1.86 9.87
CA GLY A 298 -10.53 2.06 9.31
C GLY A 298 -11.53 2.41 10.41
N VAL A 299 -11.88 3.68 10.53
CA VAL A 299 -12.96 4.18 11.39
C VAL A 299 -14.28 4.23 10.61
N PRO A 300 -15.47 4.19 11.26
CA PRO A 300 -16.74 4.46 10.59
C PRO A 300 -16.67 5.78 9.82
N ARG A 301 -17.20 5.82 8.59
CA ARG A 301 -17.09 6.98 7.69
C ARG A 301 -17.64 8.28 8.31
N GLU A 302 -18.66 8.16 9.16
CA GLU A 302 -19.28 9.24 9.92
C GLU A 302 -18.40 9.79 11.06
N SER A 303 -17.45 9.00 11.58
CA SER A 303 -16.52 9.40 12.65
C SER A 303 -15.18 9.95 12.13
N ALA A 304 -14.94 9.86 10.82
CA ALA A 304 -13.64 10.13 10.21
C ALA A 304 -13.12 11.57 10.43
N VAL A 305 -14.00 12.56 10.35
CA VAL A 305 -13.64 13.98 10.54
C VAL A 305 -13.21 14.25 11.99
N ASP A 306 -13.95 13.71 12.96
CA ASP A 306 -13.64 13.87 14.38
C ASP A 306 -12.40 13.07 14.79
N ALA A 307 -12.20 11.88 14.22
CA ALA A 307 -10.97 11.11 14.37
C ALA A 307 -9.74 11.89 13.87
N LEU A 308 -9.82 12.54 12.70
CA LEU A 308 -8.73 13.36 12.16
C LEU A 308 -8.45 14.60 13.02
N ARG A 309 -9.48 15.26 13.53
CA ARG A 309 -9.36 16.42 14.44
C ARG A 309 -8.71 16.03 15.78
N ASP A 310 -9.10 14.90 16.35
CA ASP A 310 -8.48 14.32 17.55
C ASP A 310 -7.02 13.88 17.31
N LEU A 311 -6.70 13.50 16.08
CA LEU A 311 -5.39 13.01 15.68
C LEU A 311 -4.38 14.15 15.46
N ARG A 312 -4.82 15.33 14.99
CA ARG A 312 -3.99 16.53 14.82
C ARG A 312 -3.06 16.83 16.02
N PRO A 313 -3.54 16.99 17.26
CA PRO A 313 -2.66 17.27 18.41
C PRO A 313 -1.71 16.11 18.75
N VAL A 314 -2.08 14.86 18.43
CA VAL A 314 -1.15 13.72 18.57
C VAL A 314 -0.01 13.87 17.58
N VAL A 315 -0.31 14.05 16.29
CA VAL A 315 0.73 14.16 15.24
C VAL A 315 1.59 15.41 15.46
N ASP A 316 0.99 16.54 15.84
CA ASP A 316 1.71 17.78 16.16
C ASP A 316 2.61 17.69 17.41
N SER A 317 2.36 16.72 18.31
CA SER A 317 3.23 16.46 19.47
C SER A 317 4.42 15.53 19.16
N HIS A 318 4.45 14.92 17.96
CA HIS A 318 5.50 14.02 17.54
C HIS A 318 6.35 14.62 16.41
N ASP A 319 7.60 14.20 16.38
CA ASP A 319 8.57 14.64 15.40
C ASP A 319 8.46 13.80 14.11
N THR A 320 7.37 14.02 13.38
CA THR A 320 7.14 13.47 12.04
C THR A 320 6.97 14.57 11.00
N MET A 321 7.53 14.32 9.82
CA MET A 321 7.34 15.17 8.64
C MET A 321 6.36 14.58 7.63
N PHE A 322 6.03 13.30 7.76
CA PHE A 322 5.15 12.65 6.80
C PHE A 322 3.71 13.12 7.00
N PRO A 323 2.94 13.26 5.91
CA PRO A 323 1.54 13.62 6.01
C PRO A 323 0.70 12.50 6.63
N VAL A 324 -0.44 12.90 7.19
CA VAL A 324 -1.55 12.00 7.51
C VAL A 324 -2.34 11.78 6.23
N GLU A 325 -2.59 10.52 5.89
CA GLU A 325 -3.36 10.12 4.71
C GLU A 325 -4.81 9.80 5.10
N PHE A 326 -5.76 10.15 4.24
CA PHE A 326 -7.20 9.95 4.44
C PHE A 326 -7.81 9.35 3.17
N ARG A 327 -8.46 8.19 3.29
CA ARG A 327 -9.01 7.40 2.17
C ARG A 327 -10.34 6.76 2.55
N ASP A 328 -11.35 6.86 1.69
CA ASP A 328 -12.63 6.17 1.89
C ASP A 328 -12.61 4.79 1.23
N VAL A 329 -13.30 3.82 1.86
CA VAL A 329 -13.47 2.44 1.37
C VAL A 329 -14.91 2.01 1.65
N ALA A 330 -15.50 1.25 0.73
CA ALA A 330 -16.84 0.66 0.88
C ALA A 330 -16.83 -0.51 1.87
N GLY A 331 -17.96 -0.71 2.57
CA GLY A 331 -18.13 -1.85 3.48
C GLY A 331 -18.24 -3.19 2.75
N ASP A 332 -17.65 -4.23 3.33
CA ASP A 332 -17.69 -5.60 2.79
C ASP A 332 -18.22 -6.63 3.80
N SER A 333 -18.19 -7.93 3.45
CA SER A 333 -18.64 -9.04 4.32
C SER A 333 -17.53 -10.05 4.67
N ILE A 334 -16.27 -9.69 4.43
CA ILE A 334 -15.11 -10.55 4.68
C ILE A 334 -14.83 -10.54 6.19
N PRO A 335 -14.85 -11.70 6.89
CA PRO A 335 -14.84 -11.77 8.36
C PRO A 335 -13.76 -10.97 9.11
N LEU A 336 -12.59 -10.78 8.50
CA LEU A 336 -11.47 -10.01 9.06
C LEU A 336 -11.11 -8.76 8.25
N SER A 337 -11.90 -8.34 7.24
CA SER A 337 -11.62 -7.06 6.60
C SER A 337 -11.80 -5.92 7.60
N PRO A 338 -10.90 -4.92 7.67
CA PRO A 338 -11.12 -3.76 8.53
C PRO A 338 -12.40 -2.99 8.15
N ALA A 339 -12.88 -3.09 6.90
CA ALA A 339 -14.14 -2.54 6.42
C ALA A 339 -15.36 -3.49 6.56
N THR A 340 -15.24 -4.61 7.30
CA THR A 340 -16.34 -5.58 7.40
C THR A 340 -17.60 -4.97 8.05
N GLY A 341 -18.73 -5.10 7.35
CA GLY A 341 -20.05 -4.68 7.81
C GLY A 341 -20.30 -3.17 7.85
N ARG A 342 -19.37 -2.31 7.40
CA ARG A 342 -19.57 -0.86 7.33
C ARG A 342 -18.65 -0.15 6.35
N ASP A 343 -19.17 0.90 5.73
CA ASP A 343 -18.36 1.92 5.08
C ASP A 343 -17.37 2.52 6.07
N SER A 344 -16.10 2.62 5.66
CA SER A 344 -15.01 3.01 6.54
C SER A 344 -14.10 4.04 5.87
N THR A 345 -13.60 4.98 6.66
CA THR A 345 -12.48 5.83 6.25
C THR A 345 -11.20 5.31 6.91
N PHE A 346 -10.19 5.05 6.11
CA PHE A 346 -8.86 4.69 6.56
C PHE A 346 -8.03 5.96 6.74
N VAL A 347 -7.49 6.13 7.95
CA VAL A 347 -6.60 7.25 8.30
C VAL A 347 -5.23 6.70 8.69
N ALA A 348 -4.20 7.09 7.94
CA ALA A 348 -2.84 6.57 8.07
C ALA A 348 -1.86 7.61 8.64
N VAL A 349 -1.03 7.17 9.58
CA VAL A 349 -0.01 7.97 10.26
C VAL A 349 1.36 7.36 10.08
N HIS A 350 2.28 8.21 9.64
CA HIS A 350 3.59 7.81 9.14
C HIS A 350 4.72 8.33 10.04
N ALA A 351 5.78 7.53 10.18
CA ALA A 351 7.03 7.90 10.85
C ALA A 351 8.24 7.51 9.99
N TYR A 352 9.24 8.38 9.87
CA TYR A 352 10.45 8.06 9.11
C TYR A 352 11.16 6.82 9.68
N HIS A 353 11.62 5.89 8.82
CA HIS A 353 12.05 4.55 9.25
C HIS A 353 13.23 4.50 10.24
N SER A 354 13.98 5.60 10.37
CA SER A 354 15.12 5.72 11.30
C SER A 354 14.78 6.41 12.62
N ARG A 355 13.52 6.82 12.82
CA ARG A 355 13.00 7.34 14.08
C ARG A 355 12.31 6.26 14.90
N GLU A 356 12.20 6.54 16.20
CA GLU A 356 11.27 5.83 17.07
C GLU A 356 9.85 6.15 16.61
N TRP A 357 9.05 5.11 16.36
CA TRP A 357 7.72 5.22 15.75
C TRP A 357 6.64 4.64 16.66
N GLU A 358 7.04 3.77 17.60
CA GLU A 358 6.18 3.09 18.56
C GLU A 358 5.34 4.06 19.44
N PRO A 359 5.87 5.21 19.93
CA PRO A 359 5.06 6.19 20.65
C PRO A 359 3.98 6.84 19.77
N LEU A 360 4.32 7.23 18.55
CA LEU A 360 3.37 7.82 17.60
C LEU A 360 2.24 6.84 17.28
N VAL A 361 2.60 5.57 17.00
CA VAL A 361 1.61 4.51 16.74
C VAL A 361 0.69 4.30 17.94
N ARG A 362 1.22 4.19 19.17
CA ARG A 362 0.38 4.02 20.37
C ARG A 362 -0.56 5.20 20.63
N ASN A 363 -0.06 6.42 20.42
CA ASN A 363 -0.85 7.62 20.67
C ASN A 363 -1.91 7.84 19.58
N ALA A 364 -1.64 7.46 18.32
CA ALA A 364 -2.62 7.44 17.24
C ALA A 364 -3.66 6.32 17.41
N GLU A 365 -3.24 5.11 17.77
CA GLU A 365 -4.11 3.98 18.13
C GLU A 365 -5.10 4.36 19.24
N ALA A 366 -4.63 5.05 20.28
CA ALA A 366 -5.50 5.57 21.35
C ALA A 366 -6.49 6.66 20.89
N VAL A 367 -6.31 7.29 19.72
CA VAL A 367 -7.32 8.13 19.05
C VAL A 367 -8.32 7.22 18.34
N PHE A 368 -7.85 6.36 17.44
CA PHE A 368 -8.72 5.48 16.65
C PHE A 368 -9.62 4.59 17.51
N ASP A 369 -9.16 4.15 18.68
CA ASP A 369 -9.93 3.39 19.66
C ASP A 369 -11.18 4.13 20.19
N ARG A 370 -11.15 5.46 20.25
CA ARG A 370 -12.32 6.27 20.64
C ARG A 370 -13.35 6.42 19.52
N HIS A 371 -12.93 6.16 18.29
CA HIS A 371 -13.70 6.27 17.05
C HIS A 371 -13.95 4.90 16.43
N ASP A 372 -14.00 3.84 17.27
CA ASP A 372 -14.25 2.44 16.89
C ASP A 372 -13.37 1.92 15.73
N GLY A 373 -12.13 2.39 15.66
CA GLY A 373 -11.21 2.10 14.57
C GLY A 373 -10.73 0.64 14.56
N ARG A 374 -10.66 0.06 13.36
CA ARG A 374 -10.06 -1.27 13.12
C ARG A 374 -8.71 -1.14 12.41
N PRO A 375 -7.63 -1.78 12.87
CA PRO A 375 -6.32 -1.65 12.24
C PRO A 375 -6.29 -2.31 10.87
N HIS A 376 -5.63 -1.67 9.91
CA HIS A 376 -5.21 -2.32 8.67
C HIS A 376 -4.11 -3.34 8.99
N TRP A 377 -4.32 -4.64 8.71
CA TRP A 377 -3.41 -5.72 9.13
C TRP A 377 -1.99 -5.66 8.57
N GLY A 378 -1.80 -5.02 7.40
CA GLY A 378 -0.50 -4.72 6.84
C GLY A 378 0.28 -3.59 7.54
N LYS A 379 -0.33 -2.83 8.45
CA LYS A 379 0.25 -1.67 9.16
C LYS A 379 0.44 -1.96 10.65
N HIS A 380 1.23 -1.15 11.35
CA HIS A 380 1.51 -1.38 12.77
C HIS A 380 0.28 -1.13 13.63
N HIS A 381 0.05 -2.01 14.61
CA HIS A 381 -0.94 -1.87 15.67
C HIS A 381 -0.45 -2.62 16.91
N THR A 382 -1.03 -2.35 18.09
CA THR A 382 -0.68 -3.04 19.35
C THR A 382 -1.79 -3.94 19.91
N LYS A 383 -2.93 -3.98 19.21
CA LYS A 383 -4.10 -4.86 19.46
C LYS A 383 -3.76 -6.32 19.73
N THR A 384 -4.43 -6.87 20.74
CA THR A 384 -4.40 -8.26 21.16
C THR A 384 -5.58 -9.06 20.62
N ALA A 385 -5.52 -10.40 20.73
CA ALA A 385 -6.63 -11.27 20.34
C ALA A 385 -7.91 -11.07 21.17
N ALA A 386 -7.85 -10.45 22.35
CA ALA A 386 -9.06 -10.10 23.11
C ALA A 386 -9.76 -8.89 22.48
N GLU A 387 -9.01 -7.81 22.23
CA GLU A 387 -9.54 -6.61 21.56
C GLU A 387 -10.02 -6.91 20.13
N PHE A 388 -9.39 -7.85 19.42
CA PHE A 388 -9.89 -8.30 18.13
C PHE A 388 -11.24 -9.04 18.20
N ALA A 389 -11.52 -9.76 19.30
CA ALA A 389 -12.83 -10.37 19.51
C ALA A 389 -13.93 -9.34 19.78
N GLU A 390 -13.56 -8.15 20.26
CA GLU A 390 -14.47 -7.02 20.47
C GLU A 390 -14.68 -6.23 19.16
N LEU A 391 -13.63 -6.00 18.37
CA LEU A 391 -13.66 -5.22 17.13
C LEU A 391 -14.30 -5.93 15.92
N TYR A 392 -14.19 -7.26 15.85
CA TYR A 392 -14.56 -8.09 14.69
C TYR A 392 -15.57 -9.19 15.09
N PRO A 393 -16.87 -9.09 14.73
CA PRO A 393 -17.90 -10.02 15.19
C PRO A 393 -17.64 -11.50 14.88
N GLU A 394 -17.06 -11.81 13.71
CA GLU A 394 -16.77 -13.19 13.29
C GLU A 394 -15.39 -13.70 13.78
N PHE A 395 -14.66 -12.95 14.61
CA PHE A 395 -13.28 -13.28 14.98
C PHE A 395 -13.12 -14.60 15.74
N GLU A 396 -13.97 -14.89 16.73
CA GLU A 396 -13.87 -16.17 17.45
C GLU A 396 -14.25 -17.35 16.56
N ARG A 397 -15.27 -17.20 15.70
CA ARG A 397 -15.63 -18.21 14.69
C ARG A 397 -14.52 -18.43 13.67
N PHE A 398 -13.81 -17.37 13.26
CA PHE A 398 -12.60 -17.47 12.45
C PHE A 398 -11.51 -18.25 13.19
N ARG A 399 -11.30 -17.96 14.49
CA ARG A 399 -10.27 -18.59 15.33
C ARG A 399 -10.47 -20.09 15.54
N GLU A 400 -11.71 -20.57 15.51
CA GLU A 400 -12.11 -21.98 15.62
C GLU A 400 -11.82 -22.81 14.36
N ARG A 401 -11.65 -22.18 13.19
CA ARG A 401 -11.37 -22.89 11.93
C ARG A 401 -10.03 -23.65 12.02
N PRO A 402 -9.89 -24.80 11.31
CA PRO A 402 -8.64 -25.52 11.23
C PRO A 402 -7.53 -24.59 10.74
N ARG A 403 -6.57 -24.34 11.62
CA ARG A 403 -5.41 -23.49 11.29
C ARG A 403 -4.38 -24.31 10.55
N PHE A 404 -3.49 -23.61 9.85
CA PHE A 404 -2.19 -24.15 9.53
C PHE A 404 -1.58 -24.72 10.83
N ARG A 405 -1.21 -26.02 10.84
CA ARG A 405 -0.80 -26.78 12.06
C ARG A 405 0.34 -26.12 12.85
N VAL A 406 1.06 -25.28 12.14
CA VAL A 406 2.30 -24.65 12.46
C VAL A 406 2.02 -23.32 13.18
N PRO A 407 2.54 -23.09 14.41
CA PRO A 407 2.05 -22.01 15.29
C PRO A 407 2.06 -20.61 14.66
N TYR A 408 0.88 -20.15 14.22
CA TYR A 408 0.70 -18.78 13.76
C TYR A 408 0.67 -17.81 14.96
N ALA A 409 1.86 -17.48 15.48
CA ALA A 409 2.06 -16.28 16.28
C ALA A 409 1.89 -15.04 15.39
N ALA A 410 0.64 -14.62 15.17
CA ALA A 410 0.34 -13.29 14.62
C ALA A 410 0.89 -12.25 15.60
N TYR A 411 0.33 -12.34 16.81
CA TYR A 411 0.59 -11.51 17.96
C TYR A 411 0.39 -12.37 19.20
N GLY A 412 1.45 -12.54 20.00
CA GLY A 412 1.40 -13.43 21.15
C GLY A 412 2.76 -13.59 21.82
N ARG A 413 2.97 -12.87 22.93
CA ARG A 413 4.18 -12.92 23.78
C ARG A 413 5.49 -12.42 23.12
N HIS A 414 5.48 -11.19 22.60
CA HIS A 414 6.72 -10.42 22.54
C HIS A 414 7.20 -10.11 23.98
N ARG A 415 8.13 -10.92 24.48
CA ARG A 415 8.94 -10.55 25.64
C ARG A 415 9.94 -9.50 25.15
N PRO A 416 9.99 -8.27 25.71
CA PRO A 416 10.95 -7.27 25.25
C PRO A 416 12.38 -7.81 25.41
N PRO A 417 13.31 -7.47 24.51
CA PRO A 417 14.71 -7.82 24.70
C PRO A 417 15.18 -7.24 26.04
N ASN A 418 15.74 -8.09 26.90
CA ASN A 418 16.30 -7.61 28.16
C ASN A 418 17.32 -6.49 27.86
N PRO A 419 17.27 -5.35 28.55
CA PRO A 419 18.32 -4.35 28.43
C PRO A 419 19.68 -5.01 28.74
N PRO A 420 20.76 -4.59 28.06
CA PRO A 420 22.08 -5.20 28.24
C PRO A 420 22.45 -5.17 29.72
N ARG A 421 22.63 -6.36 30.33
CA ARG A 421 22.94 -6.48 31.75
C ARG A 421 24.20 -5.68 32.05
N ALA A 422 24.05 -4.57 32.77
CA ALA A 422 25.16 -3.86 33.37
C ALA A 422 26.00 -4.88 34.16
N ARG A 423 27.33 -4.81 34.01
CA ARG A 423 28.26 -5.70 34.72
C ARG A 423 28.24 -5.39 36.22
N ALA A 424 27.28 -5.97 36.93
CA ALA A 424 27.25 -5.93 38.39
C ALA A 424 28.52 -6.60 38.94
N GLY A 425 29.22 -5.88 39.82
CA GLY A 425 30.47 -6.32 40.40
C GLY A 425 30.32 -7.59 41.25
N ARG A 426 31.40 -8.38 41.34
CA ARG A 426 31.46 -9.58 42.18
C ARG A 426 31.18 -9.24 43.66
N ARG A 427 30.27 -9.98 44.29
CA ARG A 427 30.39 -10.37 45.71
C ARG A 427 30.05 -11.87 45.88
N PRO A 428 30.62 -12.58 46.88
CA PRO A 428 30.62 -14.04 46.91
C PRO A 428 29.73 -14.65 48.00
N GLY A 429 29.41 -15.95 47.84
CA GLY A 429 29.20 -16.87 48.96
C GLY A 429 27.79 -17.42 49.17
N ALA A 430 27.75 -18.67 49.66
CA ALA A 430 26.57 -19.53 49.93
C ALA A 430 25.74 -19.93 48.69
N GLY A 431 25.18 -21.15 48.58
CA GLY A 431 25.22 -22.31 49.46
C GLY A 431 24.87 -23.61 48.69
N ARG A 432 25.03 -24.78 49.33
CA ARG A 432 24.91 -26.13 48.74
C ARG A 432 23.47 -26.57 48.40
N LEU A 433 23.41 -27.73 47.72
CA LEU A 433 22.31 -28.72 47.57
C LEU A 433 21.51 -28.59 46.24
N GLY A 434 21.24 -29.66 45.48
CA GLY A 434 21.75 -31.04 45.54
C GLY A 434 21.12 -32.00 44.50
N ARG A 435 21.87 -33.04 44.10
CA ARG A 435 21.47 -34.36 43.53
C ARG A 435 20.41 -34.47 42.40
N GLY A 436 20.88 -34.94 41.23
CA GLY A 436 20.36 -36.12 40.52
C GLY A 436 19.19 -35.91 39.54
N ARG A 437 19.00 -36.71 38.47
CA ARG A 437 19.67 -37.96 38.00
C ARG A 437 19.78 -37.96 36.46
N ARG A 438 20.65 -38.81 35.90
CA ARG A 438 20.54 -39.29 34.50
C ARG A 438 19.36 -40.26 34.37
N VAL A 439 18.77 -40.33 33.17
CA VAL A 439 18.24 -41.57 32.56
C VAL A 439 18.70 -41.61 31.10
N GLU A 440 18.93 -42.81 30.57
CA GLU A 440 19.62 -43.04 29.30
C GLU A 440 18.66 -43.41 28.16
N ARG A 441 19.18 -43.45 26.92
CA ARG A 441 18.48 -43.86 25.70
C ARG A 441 18.17 -45.37 25.72
N PRO A 442 17.34 -45.85 24.77
CA PRO A 442 17.94 -46.72 23.74
C PRO A 442 17.50 -46.38 22.30
N CYS A 443 17.88 -47.24 21.35
CA CYS A 443 18.03 -46.98 19.90
C CYS A 443 17.41 -48.13 19.06
N GLN A 444 17.57 -48.06 17.73
CA GLN A 444 17.24 -49.06 16.68
C GLN A 444 15.81 -48.97 16.11
N ARG A 445 15.52 -49.27 14.82
CA ARG A 445 16.26 -50.07 13.81
C ARG A 445 15.91 -49.64 12.36
N ALA A 446 16.51 -50.22 11.31
CA ALA A 446 16.41 -49.73 9.93
C ALA A 446 16.35 -50.83 8.84
N VAL A 447 15.91 -50.47 7.60
CA VAL A 447 16.24 -51.07 6.27
C VAL A 447 15.58 -52.45 5.94
N PRO A 448 15.33 -52.90 4.66
CA PRO A 448 15.80 -52.43 3.32
C PRO A 448 14.79 -52.26 2.13
N GLY A 449 14.98 -51.19 1.36
CA GLY A 449 15.31 -51.09 -0.10
C GLY A 449 14.78 -52.00 -1.23
N ARG A 450 14.67 -51.41 -2.45
CA ARG A 450 14.92 -52.05 -3.77
C ARG A 450 15.22 -51.03 -4.90
N ARG A 451 15.94 -51.47 -5.96
CA ARG A 451 16.34 -50.69 -7.17
C ARG A 451 15.69 -51.27 -8.44
N ARG A 452 15.43 -50.42 -9.46
CA ARG A 452 15.62 -50.64 -10.94
C ARG A 452 15.12 -49.38 -11.70
N ARG A 453 15.96 -48.64 -12.44
CA ARG A 453 16.40 -48.80 -13.85
C ARG A 453 15.36 -48.43 -14.94
N SER A 454 15.50 -47.20 -15.46
CA SER A 454 15.56 -46.79 -16.88
C SER A 454 14.54 -47.31 -17.91
N HIS A 455 13.92 -46.39 -18.67
CA HIS A 455 13.98 -46.34 -20.15
C HIS A 455 13.56 -44.96 -20.72
N ARG A 456 14.18 -44.54 -21.83
CA ARG A 456 13.74 -43.44 -22.73
C ARG A 456 13.04 -44.04 -23.96
N PRO A 457 12.19 -43.28 -24.65
CA PRO A 457 12.37 -43.16 -26.11
C PRO A 457 12.37 -41.72 -26.64
N ARG A 458 12.43 -41.60 -27.97
CA ARG A 458 12.88 -40.44 -28.79
C ARG A 458 11.77 -39.42 -29.11
N ARG A 459 12.22 -38.23 -29.53
CA ARG A 459 11.47 -37.24 -30.35
C ARG A 459 11.08 -37.79 -31.73
N PRO A 460 10.19 -37.09 -32.43
CA PRO A 460 10.46 -36.66 -33.81
C PRO A 460 10.52 -35.12 -33.94
N ASP A 461 11.12 -34.65 -35.03
CA ASP A 461 11.24 -33.23 -35.37
C ASP A 461 9.99 -32.70 -36.11
N SER A 462 9.73 -31.40 -36.01
CA SER A 462 9.07 -30.65 -37.07
C SER A 462 9.66 -29.24 -37.18
N THR A 463 10.26 -28.95 -38.33
CA THR A 463 10.72 -27.61 -38.72
C THR A 463 9.55 -26.78 -39.22
N PHE A 464 9.39 -25.54 -38.73
CA PHE A 464 8.64 -24.52 -39.47
C PHE A 464 9.39 -23.19 -39.55
N VAL A 465 9.33 -22.61 -40.74
CA VAL A 465 10.04 -21.39 -41.15
C VAL A 465 9.16 -20.19 -40.87
N HIS A 466 9.69 -19.10 -40.31
CA HIS A 466 9.05 -17.79 -40.43
C HIS A 466 10.02 -16.67 -40.83
N ARG A 467 9.49 -15.80 -41.71
CA ARG A 467 10.24 -14.77 -42.45
C ARG A 467 10.52 -13.53 -41.59
N ARG A 468 11.68 -12.91 -41.80
CA ARG A 468 11.99 -11.57 -41.27
C ARG A 468 11.13 -10.49 -41.94
N GLY A 469 10.39 -9.72 -41.14
CA GLY A 469 9.63 -8.53 -41.55
C GLY A 469 10.34 -7.21 -41.21
N ARG A 470 10.29 -6.25 -42.13
CA ARG A 470 11.06 -4.98 -42.14
C ARG A 470 10.86 -4.08 -40.91
N LYS A 471 11.97 -3.47 -40.45
CA LYS A 471 11.98 -2.22 -39.66
C LYS A 471 11.35 -1.07 -40.48
N ARG A 472 10.54 -0.21 -39.85
CA ARG A 472 10.26 1.16 -40.32
C ARG A 472 10.85 2.17 -39.33
N ARG A 473 11.44 3.25 -39.85
CA ARG A 473 11.84 4.44 -39.09
C ARG A 473 10.64 5.38 -39.00
N VAL A 474 10.51 6.10 -37.89
CA VAL A 474 9.63 7.27 -37.77
C VAL A 474 10.52 8.48 -37.44
N ASN A 475 10.21 9.62 -38.05
CA ASN A 475 10.99 10.85 -37.93
C ASN A 475 10.62 11.63 -36.66
N TYR A 476 11.57 12.44 -36.18
CA TYR A 476 11.36 13.38 -35.09
C TYR A 476 10.34 14.45 -35.45
N LEU A 477 9.43 14.74 -34.52
CA LEU A 477 8.57 15.92 -34.52
C LEU A 477 8.80 16.69 -33.21
N THR A 478 8.75 18.02 -33.31
CA THR A 478 9.16 18.98 -32.28
C THR A 478 8.21 19.04 -31.08
N LEU A 479 8.80 19.09 -29.88
CA LEU A 479 8.11 19.25 -28.60
C LEU A 479 7.52 20.66 -28.41
N PRO A 480 6.32 20.81 -27.80
CA PRO A 480 5.94 22.05 -27.14
C PRO A 480 6.71 22.20 -25.81
N ARG A 481 6.86 23.44 -25.35
CA ARG A 481 7.47 23.75 -24.05
C ARG A 481 6.40 23.73 -22.95
N SER A 482 6.51 22.79 -22.03
CA SER A 482 5.99 22.91 -20.67
C SER A 482 7.15 22.75 -19.69
N GLY A 483 7.01 23.36 -18.52
CA GLY A 483 7.95 23.20 -17.42
C GLY A 483 7.65 24.18 -16.31
N LEU A 484 7.96 23.81 -15.07
CA LEU A 484 8.04 24.68 -13.90
C LEU A 484 8.57 23.84 -12.72
N LEU A 485 9.87 23.96 -12.41
CA LEU A 485 10.47 23.55 -11.11
C LEU A 485 11.92 24.01 -11.01
N ALA A 486 12.69 23.83 -12.10
CA ALA A 486 14.08 24.29 -12.22
C ALA A 486 14.33 25.79 -11.87
N PRO A 487 13.45 26.75 -12.21
CA PRO A 487 13.70 28.17 -11.89
C PRO A 487 13.64 28.50 -10.40
N HIS A 488 12.90 27.73 -9.60
CA HIS A 488 12.68 28.03 -8.18
C HIS A 488 13.81 27.50 -7.29
N LEU A 489 14.32 26.29 -7.56
CA LEU A 489 15.47 25.73 -6.84
C LEU A 489 16.74 26.59 -7.02
N LEU A 490 16.91 27.22 -8.20
CA LEU A 490 18.02 28.15 -8.48
C LEU A 490 17.95 29.46 -7.66
N ARG A 491 16.78 29.87 -7.16
CA ARG A 491 16.63 31.07 -6.30
C ARG A 491 17.04 30.85 -4.85
N VAL A 492 17.22 29.62 -4.39
CA VAL A 492 17.51 29.28 -2.98
C VAL A 492 19.01 29.04 -2.72
N GLY A 493 19.88 29.27 -3.71
CA GLY A 493 21.34 29.33 -3.50
C GLY A 493 22.00 28.00 -3.14
N LEU A 494 21.39 26.87 -3.48
CA LEU A 494 22.01 25.54 -3.38
C LEU A 494 23.07 25.38 -4.49
N PRO A 495 24.35 25.11 -4.15
CA PRO A 495 25.39 24.91 -5.15
C PRO A 495 25.27 23.52 -5.80
N VAL A 496 24.59 23.45 -6.95
CA VAL A 496 24.66 22.28 -7.85
C VAL A 496 25.90 22.42 -8.72
N SER A 497 26.83 21.46 -8.65
CA SER A 497 28.08 21.49 -9.41
C SER A 497 27.86 21.01 -10.84
N VAL A 498 27.73 21.95 -11.79
CA VAL A 498 27.48 21.67 -13.21
C VAL A 498 28.78 21.32 -13.94
N SER A 499 29.44 20.22 -13.56
CA SER A 499 30.74 19.82 -14.12
C SER A 499 30.90 18.32 -14.45
N GLU A 500 29.84 17.51 -14.34
CA GLU A 500 29.87 16.09 -14.76
C GLU A 500 29.00 15.79 -16.02
N LEU A 501 28.39 16.81 -16.62
CA LEU A 501 27.49 16.69 -17.79
C LEU A 501 28.11 17.06 -19.14
N ALA A 502 29.44 17.21 -19.23
CA ALA A 502 30.14 17.59 -20.45
C ALA A 502 31.27 16.59 -20.79
N GLY A 503 30.90 15.47 -21.40
CA GLY A 503 31.85 14.48 -21.91
C GLY A 503 31.24 13.59 -22.99
N ILE A 504 31.96 13.45 -24.11
CA ILE A 504 31.68 12.57 -25.27
C ILE A 504 30.63 13.11 -26.25
N GLY A 505 31.11 13.89 -27.22
CA GLY A 505 30.51 14.01 -28.55
C GLY A 505 30.82 12.79 -29.44
N PRO A 506 30.22 12.68 -30.64
CA PRO A 506 30.08 11.41 -31.35
C PRO A 506 31.31 11.03 -32.21
N THR A 507 31.63 9.73 -32.23
CA THR A 507 32.52 9.12 -33.24
C THR A 507 31.91 7.83 -33.80
N ALA A 508 32.35 7.45 -35.00
CA ALA A 508 31.59 6.60 -35.92
C ALA A 508 31.68 5.09 -35.67
N ALA A 509 30.71 4.34 -36.23
CA ALA A 509 30.81 2.90 -36.44
C ALA A 509 31.85 2.56 -37.52
N PRO A 510 32.38 1.33 -37.49
CA PRO A 510 32.07 0.41 -38.61
C PRO A 510 31.72 -1.03 -38.17
N ASP A 511 31.15 -1.79 -39.10
CA ASP A 511 30.74 -3.20 -38.96
C ASP A 511 31.91 -4.18 -38.77
N SER A 512 31.67 -5.30 -38.07
CA SER A 512 31.80 -6.68 -38.62
C SER A 512 31.60 -7.77 -37.54
N ALA A 513 31.58 -9.04 -37.96
CA ALA A 513 30.96 -10.15 -37.23
C ALA A 513 31.90 -11.05 -36.40
N GLY A 514 31.33 -11.77 -35.42
CA GLY A 514 31.74 -13.15 -35.10
C GLY A 514 32.03 -13.50 -33.62
N GLY A 515 31.50 -14.66 -33.18
CA GLY A 515 32.15 -15.54 -32.19
C GLY A 515 31.82 -15.37 -30.68
N PHE A 516 31.27 -16.44 -30.09
CA PHE A 516 31.38 -16.79 -28.65
C PHE A 516 32.84 -17.25 -28.31
N PRO A 517 33.29 -17.46 -27.03
CA PRO A 517 32.52 -17.62 -25.78
C PRO A 517 33.08 -16.95 -24.47
N LEU A 518 32.28 -17.06 -23.40
CA LEU A 518 32.62 -17.09 -21.95
C LEU A 518 34.03 -16.68 -21.44
N ARG A 519 34.08 -15.68 -20.53
CA ARG A 519 34.94 -15.75 -19.33
C ARG A 519 34.51 -14.81 -18.19
N ALA A 520 34.76 -15.24 -16.96
CA ALA A 520 34.48 -14.49 -15.74
C ALA A 520 35.46 -13.30 -15.55
N VAL A 521 34.97 -12.21 -14.94
CA VAL A 521 35.80 -11.08 -14.47
C VAL A 521 35.72 -11.00 -12.95
N ARG A 522 36.88 -10.78 -12.33
CA ARG A 522 37.08 -10.77 -10.87
C ARG A 522 36.58 -9.48 -10.21
N SER A 523 36.28 -9.60 -8.92
CA SER A 523 36.08 -8.48 -8.01
C SER A 523 37.29 -7.53 -7.95
N VAL A 524 37.01 -6.23 -7.87
CA VAL A 524 37.96 -5.16 -7.55
C VAL A 524 37.52 -4.54 -6.20
N PRO A 525 38.43 -4.32 -5.23
CA PRO A 525 38.05 -3.77 -3.93
C PRO A 525 37.81 -2.26 -4.00
N LEU A 526 36.77 -1.78 -3.31
CA LEU A 526 36.51 -0.35 -3.14
C LEU A 526 37.37 0.22 -2.00
N LEU A 527 38.10 1.30 -2.29
CA LEU A 527 38.77 2.14 -1.29
C LEU A 527 37.77 3.13 -0.65
N PRO A 528 37.96 3.52 0.62
CA PRO A 528 36.99 4.35 1.34
C PRO A 528 37.19 5.85 1.06
N ILE A 529 36.12 6.55 0.70
CA ILE A 529 36.08 8.02 0.65
C ILE A 529 35.58 8.56 2.01
N ARG A 530 36.32 9.50 2.61
CA ARG A 530 35.95 10.20 3.85
C ARG A 530 35.72 11.70 3.59
N HIS A 531 34.68 12.23 4.25
CA HIS A 531 34.38 13.67 4.45
C HIS A 531 34.04 14.48 3.18
N SER A 532 33.25 15.57 3.22
CA SER A 532 32.57 16.27 4.32
C SER A 532 31.20 16.81 3.87
N ALA A 533 30.16 16.70 4.71
CA ALA A 533 28.81 17.22 4.41
C ALA A 533 28.20 18.07 5.56
N THR A 534 28.97 18.33 6.62
CA THR A 534 28.50 18.98 7.85
C THR A 534 28.46 20.51 7.79
N THR A 535 29.10 21.14 6.79
CA THR A 535 29.32 22.60 6.77
C THR A 535 28.14 23.42 6.22
N GLY A 536 27.29 22.83 5.38
CA GLY A 536 26.17 23.54 4.73
C GLY A 536 25.02 23.85 5.70
N VAL A 537 24.54 22.82 6.41
CA VAL A 537 23.39 22.94 7.34
C VAL A 537 23.71 23.87 8.52
N ALA A 538 24.93 23.79 9.07
CA ALA A 538 25.37 24.69 10.14
C ALA A 538 25.38 26.16 9.70
N ARG A 539 25.76 26.46 8.44
CA ARG A 539 25.69 27.84 7.91
C ARG A 539 24.25 28.32 7.78
N PHE A 540 23.34 27.50 7.25
CA PHE A 540 21.92 27.84 7.13
C PHE A 540 21.28 28.18 8.47
N LEU A 541 21.46 27.32 9.48
CA LEU A 541 20.94 27.55 10.84
C LEU A 541 21.54 28.83 11.46
N SER A 542 22.84 29.08 11.28
CA SER A 542 23.50 30.31 11.76
C SER A 542 23.03 31.60 11.08
N SER A 543 22.44 31.51 9.88
CA SER A 543 21.81 32.65 9.19
C SER A 543 20.39 32.88 9.69
N PHE A 544 19.67 31.81 10.06
CA PHE A 544 18.33 31.89 10.61
C PHE A 544 18.30 32.49 12.03
N GLU A 545 19.27 32.14 12.88
CA GLU A 545 19.42 32.78 14.20
C GLU A 545 19.80 34.27 14.08
N ARG A 546 20.65 34.65 13.10
CA ARG A 546 20.96 36.07 12.85
C ARG A 546 19.77 36.87 12.34
N ALA A 547 18.89 36.26 11.54
CA ALA A 547 17.64 36.89 11.11
C ALA A 547 16.61 37.08 12.24
N LYS A 548 16.74 36.34 13.35
CA LYS A 548 15.92 36.55 14.57
C LYS A 548 16.40 37.71 15.45
N LEU A 549 17.64 38.16 15.30
CA LEU A 549 18.25 39.22 16.12
C LEU A 549 18.17 40.63 15.50
N SER A 550 17.41 40.81 14.41
CA SER A 550 17.30 42.09 13.69
C SER A 550 15.85 42.50 13.39
N ARG A 551 14.93 42.24 14.32
CA ARG A 551 13.52 42.67 14.23
C ARG A 551 13.00 43.27 15.54
N ASP A 552 13.70 44.32 15.97
CA ASP A 552 13.08 45.44 16.69
C ASP A 552 13.09 46.65 15.74
N ASP A 553 12.09 46.75 14.86
CA ASP A 553 11.60 48.05 14.40
C ASP A 553 10.20 47.91 13.78
N GLU A 554 9.35 48.91 13.99
CA GLU A 554 7.99 48.94 13.43
C GLU A 554 8.02 49.43 11.97
N THR A 555 7.32 48.75 11.06
CA THR A 555 6.60 49.42 9.95
C THR A 555 5.65 48.45 9.26
N ALA A 556 4.42 48.89 9.04
CA ALA A 556 3.40 48.12 8.31
C ALA A 556 3.75 47.99 6.81
N SER A 557 3.38 46.87 6.19
CA SER A 557 3.52 46.65 4.74
C SER A 557 2.29 45.91 4.18
N PRO A 558 1.81 46.21 2.95
CA PRO A 558 0.38 46.12 2.65
C PRO A 558 0.01 44.92 1.77
N PHE A 559 -0.35 43.79 2.38
CA PHE A 559 -1.04 42.68 1.69
C PHE A 559 -2.16 42.11 2.56
N ARG A 560 -3.25 42.88 2.72
CA ARG A 560 -4.45 42.45 3.47
C ARG A 560 -5.75 43.05 2.92
N THR A 561 -5.93 43.05 1.60
CA THR A 561 -7.15 43.56 0.93
C THR A 561 -7.46 42.84 -0.40
N THR A 562 -7.91 41.58 -0.33
CA THR A 562 -8.53 40.89 -1.48
C THR A 562 -9.56 39.81 -1.09
N PHE A 563 -10.27 39.98 0.04
CA PHE A 563 -11.44 39.14 0.35
C PHE A 563 -12.61 39.93 0.97
N GLU A 564 -12.34 40.89 1.86
CA GLU A 564 -13.40 41.70 2.49
C GLU A 564 -14.14 42.67 1.55
N GLN A 565 -13.61 42.96 0.35
CA GLN A 565 -14.26 43.86 -0.61
C GLN A 565 -15.42 43.22 -1.40
N ARG A 566 -15.62 41.89 -1.35
CA ARG A 566 -16.79 41.23 -1.99
C ARG A 566 -18.03 41.13 -1.10
N ARG A 567 -17.93 41.42 0.21
CA ARG A 567 -19.09 41.45 1.13
C ARG A 567 -19.82 42.80 1.22
N ARG A 568 -19.44 43.80 0.41
CA ARG A 568 -20.00 45.18 0.42
C ARG A 568 -20.60 45.67 -0.91
N ARG A 569 -21.15 44.76 -1.72
CA ARG A 569 -22.12 45.11 -2.78
C ARG A 569 -23.33 44.20 -2.68
N GLY A 570 -24.38 44.70 -2.05
CA GLY A 570 -25.68 44.03 -2.03
C GLY A 570 -26.44 44.39 -3.31
N GLU A 571 -26.57 43.43 -4.22
CA GLU A 571 -27.48 43.51 -5.36
C GLU A 571 -28.35 42.25 -5.35
N HIS A 572 -29.65 42.42 -5.11
CA HIS A 572 -30.64 41.36 -5.24
C HIS A 572 -30.92 41.12 -6.73
N LEU A 573 -30.80 39.87 -7.18
CA LEU A 573 -31.38 39.42 -8.44
C LEU A 573 -32.36 38.27 -8.18
N THR A 574 -33.63 38.63 -8.08
CA THR A 574 -34.76 37.71 -8.10
C THR A 574 -35.11 37.32 -9.54
N THR A 575 -35.14 36.03 -9.86
CA THR A 575 -35.72 35.51 -11.10
C THR A 575 -36.93 34.62 -10.79
N SER A 576 -38.11 35.22 -10.85
CA SER A 576 -39.39 34.51 -10.89
C SER A 576 -39.59 33.87 -12.27
N PHE A 577 -40.11 32.65 -12.33
CA PHE A 577 -40.82 32.14 -13.51
C PHE A 577 -42.23 31.67 -13.14
N ASP A 578 -43.21 32.16 -13.90
CA ASP A 578 -44.64 32.14 -13.56
C ASP A 578 -45.34 30.82 -13.97
N ARG A 579 -46.38 30.43 -13.21
CA ARG A 579 -47.26 29.28 -13.51
C ARG A 579 -48.59 29.76 -14.11
N ARG A 580 -48.74 29.67 -15.44
CA ARG A 580 -50.05 29.61 -16.14
C ARG A 580 -49.88 28.74 -17.40
N GLY A 581 -50.83 27.91 -17.84
CA GLY A 581 -52.20 27.71 -17.36
C GLY A 581 -53.23 27.91 -18.47
N SER A 582 -53.35 26.96 -19.40
CA SER A 582 -54.40 26.97 -20.45
C SER A 582 -54.82 25.54 -20.85
N LYS A 583 -56.13 25.31 -20.93
CA LYS A 583 -56.76 24.05 -21.40
C LYS A 583 -57.24 24.20 -22.85
N CYS A 584 -57.24 23.09 -23.58
CA CYS A 584 -58.11 22.66 -24.71
C CYS A 584 -57.36 21.52 -25.45
N GLY A 585 -57.91 20.39 -25.90
CA GLY A 585 -59.28 19.86 -25.88
C GLY A 585 -59.61 19.19 -27.24
N GLY A 586 -59.80 17.86 -27.30
CA GLY A 586 -60.32 17.18 -28.52
C GLY A 586 -59.68 15.86 -28.99
N GLU A 587 -59.84 14.77 -28.23
CA GLU A 587 -60.49 13.47 -28.59
C GLU A 587 -60.19 12.67 -29.92
N PRO A 588 -60.64 11.37 -30.10
CA PRO A 588 -59.67 10.25 -30.18
C PRO A 588 -59.91 9.20 -31.31
N VAL A 589 -59.02 8.19 -31.43
CA VAL A 589 -59.35 6.86 -32.04
C VAL A 589 -58.65 5.67 -31.32
N CYS A 590 -59.45 4.61 -31.09
CA CYS A 590 -59.29 3.27 -30.48
C CYS A 590 -57.92 2.53 -30.39
N GLY A 591 -57.78 1.71 -29.32
CA GLY A 591 -56.72 0.71 -29.05
C GLY A 591 -57.10 -0.72 -29.51
N PRO A 592 -57.06 -1.78 -28.65
CA PRO A 592 -56.74 -1.89 -27.20
C PRO A 592 -55.29 -2.40 -26.98
N CYS A 593 -54.77 -2.87 -25.82
CA CYS A 593 -55.21 -3.16 -24.43
C CYS A 593 -54.04 -2.84 -23.44
N GLY A 594 -54.05 -2.94 -22.10
CA GLY A 594 -55.01 -3.44 -21.09
C GLY A 594 -54.55 -4.78 -20.46
N ARG A 595 -54.34 -4.96 -19.14
CA ARG A 595 -54.63 -4.17 -17.90
C ARG A 595 -53.54 -4.47 -16.82
N CYS A 596 -52.96 -3.50 -16.13
CA CYS A 596 -53.39 -2.76 -14.91
C CYS A 596 -53.27 -3.52 -13.56
N ILE A 597 -52.72 -2.78 -12.58
CA ILE A 597 -52.29 -3.13 -11.20
C ILE A 597 -53.48 -3.01 -10.20
N PRO A 598 -53.37 -3.34 -8.88
CA PRO A 598 -52.81 -2.37 -7.90
C PRO A 598 -52.09 -2.94 -6.65
N SER A 599 -51.21 -2.12 -6.07
CA SER A 599 -50.70 -2.23 -4.68
C SER A 599 -51.72 -1.69 -3.66
N LEU A 600 -51.55 -1.92 -2.34
CA LEU A 600 -51.79 -0.95 -1.21
C LEU A 600 -51.69 -1.60 0.22
N LEU A 601 -51.00 -0.88 1.13
CA LEU A 601 -51.23 -0.67 2.60
C LEU A 601 -51.06 -1.76 3.71
N LEU A 602 -49.96 -1.60 4.48
CA LEU A 602 -49.85 -1.31 5.94
C LEU A 602 -50.71 -2.02 7.05
N SER A 603 -50.01 -2.79 7.92
CA SER A 603 -49.99 -2.74 9.43
C SER A 603 -51.25 -3.03 10.30
N PRO A 604 -51.17 -3.24 11.66
CA PRO A 604 -50.15 -3.80 12.59
C PRO A 604 -50.76 -4.80 13.67
N VAL A 605 -50.22 -4.84 14.92
CA VAL A 605 -50.62 -5.54 16.21
C VAL A 605 -49.84 -6.85 16.52
N ALA A 606 -48.89 -7.00 17.48
CA ALA A 606 -48.72 -6.65 18.92
C ALA A 606 -49.27 -7.72 19.92
N PRO A 607 -48.87 -7.82 21.24
CA PRO A 607 -47.70 -7.28 21.98
C PRO A 607 -46.98 -8.32 22.90
N TRP A 608 -45.95 -7.89 23.64
CA TRP A 608 -45.34 -8.60 24.80
C TRP A 608 -46.22 -8.57 26.07
N ARG A 609 -46.02 -9.53 27.00
CA ARG A 609 -46.39 -9.43 28.42
C ARG A 609 -45.38 -10.15 29.35
N LYS A 610 -44.79 -9.38 30.26
CA LYS A 610 -44.55 -9.76 31.67
C LYS A 610 -45.10 -8.60 32.53
N GLY A 611 -45.50 -8.92 33.76
CA GLY A 611 -46.44 -8.09 34.53
C GLY A 611 -45.85 -6.93 35.33
N ASP A 612 -46.80 -6.25 35.96
CA ASP A 612 -46.74 -5.17 36.96
C ASP A 612 -46.32 -3.76 36.46
#